data_AF-A0A2V6HW27-F1
#
_entry.id   AF-A0A2V6HW27-F1
#
_cell.length_a   1.000
_cell.length_b   1.000
_cell.length_c   1.000
_cell.angle_alpha   90.00
_cell.angle_beta   90.00
_cell.angle_gamma   90.00
#
_symmetry.space_group_name_H-M   'P 1'
#
loop_
_entity.id
_entity.type
_entity.pdbx_description
1 polymer ?
#
loop_
_entity_poly.entity_id
_entity_poly.type
_entity_poly.pdbx_seq_one_letter_code
_entity_poly.pdbx_strand_id
1 'polypeptide(L)'
;MHQAVSTPAPSPLTAKQRRARRKKQIIYGSIALLALWVVASIIWNKREKPIPVTTETAIRKTIVQTVSATGKIQPEVEVKISPEVAGEIIELPVEDGMRVKKGDLLVKIKPDSYKALLEQQEAA
;
A
#
# COMPACT_ATOMS: atom_id res chain seq x y z
N MET A 1 37.57 -11.06 108.23
CA MET A 1 36.80 -11.90 109.16
C MET A 1 35.90 -12.82 108.34
N HIS A 2 36.16 -14.14 108.43
CA HIS A 2 35.29 -15.33 108.25
C HIS A 2 34.59 -15.54 106.87
N GLN A 3 34.92 -16.58 106.05
CA GLN A 3 34.54 -18.03 106.14
C GLN A 3 33.02 -18.26 106.31
N ALA A 4 32.33 -19.26 105.76
CA ALA A 4 32.57 -20.34 104.79
C ALA A 4 31.27 -21.20 104.72
N VAL A 5 30.83 -21.59 103.51
CA VAL A 5 30.40 -22.97 103.13
C VAL A 5 29.07 -23.58 103.65
N SER A 6 28.22 -24.08 102.71
CA SER A 6 27.77 -25.51 102.57
C SER A 6 26.58 -25.67 101.58
N THR A 7 26.73 -26.23 100.35
CA THR A 7 26.48 -27.65 99.90
C THR A 7 24.98 -27.94 99.56
N PRO A 8 24.54 -28.78 98.58
CA PRO A 8 25.21 -29.74 97.67
C PRO A 8 24.86 -29.64 96.14
N ALA A 9 25.62 -30.40 95.33
CA ALA A 9 25.35 -30.78 93.94
C ALA A 9 24.26 -31.89 93.82
N PRO A 10 23.64 -32.07 92.64
CA PRO A 10 24.04 -33.18 91.74
C PRO A 10 23.98 -32.81 90.24
N SER A 11 25.08 -32.98 89.49
CA SER A 11 25.39 -34.09 88.55
C SER A 11 24.95 -33.89 87.08
N PRO A 12 25.75 -34.35 86.09
CA PRO A 12 25.86 -33.72 84.78
C PRO A 12 25.33 -34.58 83.63
N LEU A 13 24.84 -33.93 82.56
CA LEU A 13 24.63 -34.59 81.26
C LEU A 13 25.63 -34.07 80.21
N THR A 14 26.75 -34.79 80.12
CA THR A 14 27.51 -35.17 78.91
C THR A 14 27.36 -34.30 77.64
N ALA A 15 28.31 -33.38 77.45
CA ALA A 15 28.42 -32.46 76.31
C ALA A 15 29.07 -33.04 75.03
N LYS A 16 28.89 -34.33 74.69
CA LYS A 16 29.55 -34.96 73.52
C LYS A 16 28.65 -35.21 72.29
N GLN A 17 27.33 -34.99 72.36
CA GLN A 17 26.41 -35.26 71.23
C GLN A 17 25.90 -34.03 70.46
N ARG A 18 26.13 -32.81 70.94
CA ARG A 18 25.61 -31.57 70.31
C ARG A 18 26.33 -31.16 69.02
N ARG A 19 27.62 -31.50 68.84
CA ARG A 19 28.41 -31.11 67.66
C ARG A 19 28.03 -31.89 66.39
N ALA A 20 27.70 -33.18 66.50
CA ALA A 20 27.36 -34.01 65.34
C ALA A 20 26.00 -33.64 64.73
N ARG A 21 25.01 -33.27 65.55
CA ARG A 21 23.69 -32.81 65.06
C ARG A 21 23.76 -31.45 64.37
N ARG A 22 24.59 -30.51 64.86
CA ARG A 22 24.85 -29.22 64.18
C ARG A 22 25.56 -29.39 62.84
N LYS A 23 26.55 -30.29 62.73
CA LYS A 23 27.18 -30.62 61.44
C LYS A 23 26.18 -31.19 60.43
N LYS A 24 25.28 -32.08 60.88
CA LYS A 24 24.20 -32.62 60.02
C LYS A 24 23.22 -31.53 59.55
N GLN A 25 22.83 -30.59 60.42
CA GLN A 25 21.95 -29.47 60.03
C GLN A 25 22.62 -28.53 59.01
N ILE A 26 23.92 -28.28 59.13
CA ILE A 26 24.67 -27.49 58.15
C ILE A 26 24.73 -28.21 56.80
N ILE A 27 24.92 -29.53 56.80
CA ILE A 27 24.92 -30.36 55.58
C ILE A 27 23.54 -30.37 54.91
N TYR A 28 22.45 -30.58 55.67
CA TYR A 28 21.10 -30.52 55.11
C TYR A 28 20.73 -29.11 54.63
N GLY A 29 21.16 -28.07 55.36
CA GLY A 29 20.98 -26.68 54.95
C GLY A 29 21.75 -26.34 53.67
N SER A 30 23.00 -26.80 53.53
CA SER A 30 23.77 -26.60 52.31
C SER A 30 23.19 -27.35 51.12
N ILE A 31 22.66 -28.57 51.32
CA ILE A 31 22.00 -29.35 50.27
C ILE A 31 20.70 -28.66 49.84
N ALA A 32 19.90 -28.18 50.79
CA ALA A 32 18.67 -27.44 50.48
C ALA A 32 18.97 -26.15 49.72
N LEU A 33 20.00 -25.41 50.12
CA LEU A 33 20.43 -24.19 49.46
C LEU A 33 20.93 -24.46 48.03
N LEU A 34 21.72 -25.53 47.85
CA LEU A 34 22.20 -25.96 46.53
C LEU A 34 21.03 -26.38 45.63
N ALA A 35 20.07 -27.14 46.16
CA ALA A 35 18.87 -27.53 45.42
C ALA A 35 18.04 -26.31 45.00
N LEU A 36 17.87 -25.33 45.90
CA LEU A 36 17.13 -24.10 45.61
C LEU A 36 17.83 -23.26 44.53
N TRP A 37 19.17 -23.19 44.59
CA TRP A 37 19.98 -22.52 43.57
C TRP A 37 19.89 -23.20 42.20
N VAL A 38 19.92 -24.54 42.15
CA VAL A 38 19.76 -25.31 40.90
C VAL A 38 18.37 -25.08 40.30
N VAL A 39 17.31 -25.11 41.12
CA VAL A 39 15.94 -24.87 40.65
C VAL A 39 15.78 -23.45 40.10
N ALA A 40 16.33 -22.44 40.78
CA ALA A 40 16.30 -21.06 40.31
C ALA A 40 17.04 -20.88 38.97
N SER A 41 18.19 -21.54 38.81
CA SER A 41 18.98 -21.50 37.58
C SER A 41 18.23 -22.10 36.38
N ILE A 42 17.53 -23.22 36.58
CA ILE A 42 16.72 -23.85 35.51
C ILE A 42 15.55 -22.95 35.09
N ILE A 43 14.91 -22.26 36.04
CA ILE A 43 13.80 -21.34 35.76
C ILE A 43 14.27 -20.12 34.95
N TRP A 44 15.45 -19.57 35.26
CA TRP A 44 16.00 -18.45 34.51
C TRP A 44 16.50 -18.83 33.11
N ASN A 45 17.04 -20.04 32.95
CA ASN A 45 17.59 -20.48 31.67
C ASN A 45 16.53 -20.99 30.67
N LYS A 46 15.27 -21.16 31.11
CA LYS A 46 14.13 -21.59 30.28
C LYS A 46 13.47 -20.47 29.48
N ARG A 47 14.00 -19.24 29.52
CA ARG A 47 13.49 -18.14 28.71
C ARG A 47 13.89 -18.35 27.25
N GLU A 48 12.90 -18.65 26.41
CA GLU A 48 13.08 -18.76 24.98
C GLU A 48 13.64 -17.44 24.42
N LYS A 49 14.69 -17.55 23.59
CA LYS A 49 15.31 -16.37 22.98
C LYS A 49 14.34 -15.81 21.95
N PRO A 50 13.99 -14.50 22.01
CA PRO A 50 13.09 -13.91 21.04
C PRO A 50 13.69 -14.00 19.64
N ILE A 51 12.88 -14.47 18.68
CA ILE A 51 13.28 -14.61 17.29
C ILE A 51 13.33 -13.20 16.68
N PRO A 52 14.49 -12.74 16.15
CA PRO A 52 14.56 -11.44 15.53
C PRO A 52 13.78 -11.45 14.21
N VAL A 53 12.82 -10.54 14.09
CA VAL A 53 12.05 -10.30 12.86
C VAL A 53 12.38 -8.93 12.31
N THR A 54 12.47 -8.84 10.99
CA THR A 54 12.66 -7.55 10.30
C THR A 54 11.28 -6.97 10.01
N THR A 55 11.04 -5.74 10.47
CA THR A 55 9.80 -5.01 10.22
C THR A 55 10.10 -3.73 9.47
N GLU A 56 9.14 -3.30 8.65
CA GLU A 56 9.18 -2.02 7.96
C GLU A 56 7.92 -1.22 8.29
N THR A 57 8.06 0.09 8.44
CA THR A 57 6.94 0.98 8.76
C THR A 57 6.03 1.17 7.54
N ALA A 58 4.74 0.89 7.70
CA ALA A 58 3.75 1.10 6.65
C ALA A 58 3.55 2.60 6.37
N ILE A 59 3.72 3.00 5.12
CA ILE A 59 3.53 4.38 4.65
C ILE A 59 2.33 4.41 3.71
N ARG A 60 1.41 5.36 3.92
CA ARG A 60 0.34 5.64 2.95
C ARG A 60 0.90 6.41 1.78
N LYS A 61 0.89 5.79 0.60
CA LYS A 61 1.28 6.44 -0.66
C LYS A 61 0.10 6.44 -1.61
N THR A 62 -0.13 7.57 -2.26
CA THR A 62 -1.13 7.68 -3.33
C THR A 62 -0.60 6.97 -4.56
N ILE A 63 -1.32 5.96 -5.04
CA ILE A 63 -1.05 5.28 -6.31
C ILE A 63 -1.91 5.96 -7.36
N VAL A 64 -1.26 6.64 -8.32
CA VAL A 64 -1.96 7.31 -9.41
C VAL A 64 -1.87 6.41 -10.64
N GLN A 65 -3.00 5.84 -11.05
CA GLN A 65 -3.09 5.04 -12.27
C GLN A 65 -3.59 5.95 -13.41
N THR A 66 -2.68 6.32 -14.30
CA THR A 66 -3.03 7.12 -15.48
C THR A 66 -3.55 6.19 -16.56
N VAL A 67 -4.80 6.39 -16.97
CA VAL A 67 -5.37 5.68 -18.12
C VAL A 67 -5.21 6.56 -19.36
N SER A 68 -4.55 6.03 -20.38
CA SER A 68 -4.41 6.71 -21.67
C SER A 68 -5.61 6.39 -22.54
N ALA A 69 -6.51 7.36 -22.70
CA ALA A 69 -7.60 7.27 -23.66
C ALA A 69 -7.13 7.83 -25.01
N THR A 70 -6.93 6.96 -26.00
CA THR A 70 -6.63 7.37 -27.37
C THR A 70 -7.94 7.58 -28.11
N GLY A 71 -8.24 8.84 -28.48
CA GLY A 71 -9.35 9.20 -29.34
C GLY A 71 -8.87 9.72 -30.70
N LYS A 72 -9.71 9.63 -31.72
CA LYS A 72 -9.46 10.30 -33.01
C LYS A 72 -10.18 11.65 -33.03
N ILE A 73 -9.45 12.71 -33.36
CA ILE A 73 -10.03 14.04 -33.57
C ILE A 73 -10.82 14.01 -34.88
N GLN A 74 -12.07 14.45 -34.81
CA GLN A 74 -12.98 14.55 -35.96
C GLN A 74 -13.55 15.97 -36.01
N PRO A 75 -13.83 16.50 -37.21
CA PRO A 75 -14.53 17.77 -37.35
C PRO A 75 -15.92 17.67 -36.71
N GLU A 76 -16.34 18.72 -36.02
CA GLU A 76 -17.70 18.81 -35.46
C GLU A 76 -18.76 18.84 -36.57
N VAL A 77 -18.42 19.48 -37.69
CA VAL A 77 -19.31 19.62 -38.85
C VAL A 77 -18.50 19.32 -40.12
N GLU A 78 -18.87 18.25 -40.82
CA GLU A 78 -18.35 17.91 -42.15
C GLU A 78 -19.50 17.97 -43.15
N VAL A 79 -19.34 18.76 -44.22
CA VAL A 79 -20.34 18.91 -45.27
C VAL A 79 -19.72 18.46 -46.58
N LYS A 80 -20.33 17.46 -47.22
CA LYS A 80 -19.95 17.02 -48.57
C LYS A 80 -20.81 17.77 -49.57
N ILE A 81 -20.18 18.59 -50.40
CA ILE A 81 -20.84 19.35 -51.45
C ILE A 81 -20.82 18.52 -52.73
N SER A 82 -22.00 18.27 -53.27
CA SER A 82 -22.18 17.63 -54.57
C SER A 82 -23.08 18.50 -55.43
N PRO A 83 -22.87 18.55 -56.75
CA PRO A 83 -23.76 19.27 -57.64
C PRO A 83 -25.13 18.61 -57.68
N GLU A 84 -26.20 19.41 -57.68
CA GLU A 84 -27.57 18.91 -57.79
C GLU A 84 -27.90 18.44 -59.22
N VAL A 85 -27.19 18.97 -60.21
CA VAL A 85 -27.42 18.72 -61.62
C VAL A 85 -26.14 18.23 -62.29
N ALA A 86 -26.28 17.28 -63.21
CA ALA A 86 -25.16 16.82 -64.02
C ALA A 86 -24.85 17.85 -65.12
N GLY A 87 -23.59 18.26 -65.24
CA GLY A 87 -23.14 19.17 -66.28
C GLY A 87 -21.64 19.41 -66.22
N GLU A 88 -21.13 20.12 -67.23
CA GLU A 88 -19.73 20.50 -67.32
C GLU A 88 -19.42 21.69 -66.40
N ILE A 89 -18.29 21.64 -65.69
CA ILE A 89 -17.81 22.74 -64.85
C ILE A 89 -17.20 23.81 -65.74
N ILE A 90 -17.72 25.03 -65.67
CA ILE A 90 -17.22 26.18 -66.43
C ILE A 90 -16.37 27.13 -65.58
N GLU A 91 -16.53 27.11 -64.26
CA GLU A 91 -15.80 27.99 -63.34
C GLU A 91 -15.61 27.30 -61.98
N LEU A 92 -14.38 27.34 -61.46
CA LEU A 92 -14.01 26.86 -60.12
C LEU A 92 -13.19 27.98 -59.43
N PRO A 93 -13.85 28.98 -58.83
CA PRO A 93 -13.19 30.15 -58.24
C PRO A 93 -12.54 29.87 -56.87
N VAL A 94 -12.60 28.63 -56.37
CA VAL A 94 -12.06 28.22 -55.07
C VAL A 94 -10.83 27.33 -55.23
N GLU A 95 -9.86 27.52 -54.35
CA GLU A 95 -8.63 26.73 -54.29
C GLU A 95 -8.60 25.84 -53.05
N ASP A 96 -7.80 24.78 -53.10
CA ASP A 96 -7.62 23.87 -51.98
C ASP A 96 -7.08 24.60 -50.75
N GLY A 97 -7.77 24.45 -49.62
CA GLY A 97 -7.42 25.13 -48.37
C GLY A 97 -7.94 26.56 -48.25
N MET A 98 -8.62 27.10 -49.27
CA MET A 98 -9.31 28.38 -49.18
C MET A 98 -10.46 28.32 -48.16
N ARG A 99 -10.59 29.36 -47.34
CA ARG A 99 -11.72 29.50 -46.41
C ARG A 99 -12.92 30.05 -47.16
N VAL A 100 -14.01 29.30 -47.16
CA VAL A 100 -15.29 29.66 -47.77
C VAL A 100 -16.36 29.90 -46.69
N LYS A 101 -17.33 30.75 -47.00
CA LYS A 101 -18.49 31.06 -46.15
C LYS A 101 -19.77 30.54 -46.78
N LYS A 102 -20.84 30.48 -45.97
CA LYS A 102 -22.16 30.10 -46.45
C LYS A 102 -22.63 31.11 -47.51
N GLY A 103 -22.95 30.61 -48.70
CA GLY A 103 -23.43 31.40 -49.83
C GLY A 103 -22.36 31.75 -50.86
N ASP A 104 -21.10 31.41 -50.61
CA ASP A 104 -20.04 31.62 -51.60
C ASP A 104 -20.20 30.67 -52.79
N LEU A 105 -19.95 31.18 -54.00
CA LEU A 105 -19.96 30.38 -55.22
C LEU A 105 -18.75 29.46 -55.23
N LEU A 106 -18.97 28.15 -55.09
CA LEU A 106 -17.90 27.16 -55.11
C LEU A 106 -17.61 26.67 -56.53
N VAL A 107 -18.66 26.40 -57.31
CA VAL A 107 -18.58 25.80 -58.65
C VAL A 107 -19.69 26.38 -59.51
N LYS A 108 -19.40 26.62 -60.79
CA LYS A 108 -20.41 27.00 -61.78
C LYS A 108 -20.50 25.93 -62.86
N ILE A 109 -21.72 25.45 -63.08
CA ILE A 109 -22.04 24.41 -64.07
C ILE A 109 -22.66 25.09 -65.31
N LYS A 110 -22.35 24.58 -66.49
CA LYS A 110 -22.89 25.09 -67.76
C LYS A 110 -24.42 24.97 -67.80
N PRO A 111 -25.17 26.08 -67.96
CA PRO A 111 -26.62 26.07 -67.79
C PRO A 111 -27.41 25.85 -69.09
N ASP A 112 -26.75 25.57 -70.22
CA ASP A 112 -27.38 25.60 -71.55
C ASP A 112 -28.61 24.70 -71.68
N SER A 113 -28.55 23.46 -71.18
CA SER A 113 -29.69 22.54 -71.20
C SER A 113 -30.84 23.03 -70.32
N TYR A 114 -30.53 23.58 -69.14
CA TYR A 114 -31.51 24.08 -68.19
C TYR A 114 -32.17 25.38 -68.66
N LYS A 115 -31.41 26.28 -69.29
CA LYS A 115 -31.94 27.50 -69.89
C LYS A 115 -32.90 27.19 -71.04
N ALA A 116 -32.50 26.31 -71.95
CA ALA A 116 -33.35 25.88 -73.05
C ALA A 116 -34.66 25.24 -72.54
N LEU A 117 -34.58 24.42 -71.49
CA LEU A 117 -35.77 23.81 -70.87
C LEU A 117 -36.68 24.85 -70.20
N LEU A 118 -36.11 25.82 -69.49
CA LEU A 118 -36.86 26.90 -68.85
C LEU A 118 -37.62 27.74 -69.90
N GLU A 119 -36.92 28.17 -70.95
CA GLU A 119 -37.51 28.98 -72.03
C GLU A 119 -38.66 28.25 -72.74
N GLN A 120 -38.54 26.93 -72.93
CA GLN A 120 -39.63 26.12 -73.49
C GLN A 120 -40.86 26.06 -72.58
N GLN A 121 -40.67 26.01 -71.26
CA GLN A 121 -41.78 25.98 -70.30
C GLN A 121 -42.43 27.36 -70.10
N GLU A 122 -41.66 28.44 -70.18
CA GLU A 122 -42.19 29.81 -70.06
C GLU A 122 -42.97 30.25 -71.30
N ALA A 123 -42.68 29.66 -72.46
CA ALA A 123 -43.36 29.94 -73.73
C ALA A 123 -44.63 29.10 -73.98
N ALA A 124 -44.95 28.14 -73.11
CA ALA A 124 -46.13 27.27 -73.19
C ALA A 124 -47.30 27.81 -72.37
#